data_AF-A0A351F350-F1
#
_entry.id   AF-A0A351F350-F1
#
_cell.length_a   1.000
_cell.length_b   1.000
_cell.length_c   1.000
_cell.angle_alpha   90.00
_cell.angle_beta   90.00
_cell.angle_gamma   90.00
#
_symmetry.space_group_name_H-M   'P 1'
#
loop_
_entity.id
_entity.type
_entity.pdbx_description
1 polymer ?
#
loop_
_entity_poly.entity_id
_entity_poly.type
_entity_poly.pdbx_seq_one_letter_code
_entity_poly.pdbx_strand_id
1 'polypeptide(L)'
;MTYREKKTTGFIGNFVQCFWEYTNADQVTEHTILPDGYFDLIAVFQNNQLQFIKLTGTWTAPVNIIIPENTRIFAIRFKLLATEYLFRQEIKSIRDTARALPADFWQIQTYQSHEFDRFVADVSFHLDHCLKHLREIDNRKLELFALIYEQRVDSVAEIADRVFWSSRQINRYFNAQFGFPLKLFLKIVRCQTTYKD
;
A
#
# COMPACT_ATOMS: atom_id res chain seq x y z
N MET A 1 -21.08 -8.89 -4.54
CA MET A 1 -19.69 -8.36 -4.40
C MET A 1 -18.86 -9.41 -3.69
N THR A 2 -17.60 -9.59 -4.09
CA THR A 2 -16.67 -10.52 -3.41
C THR A 2 -15.33 -9.84 -3.18
N TYR A 3 -14.73 -10.10 -2.03
CA TYR A 3 -13.38 -9.66 -1.67
C TYR A 3 -12.53 -10.87 -1.34
N ARG A 4 -11.31 -10.91 -1.89
CA ARG A 4 -10.32 -11.96 -1.63
C ARG A 4 -8.98 -11.33 -1.34
N GLU A 5 -8.28 -11.84 -0.34
CA GLU A 5 -6.95 -11.36 0.03
C GLU A 5 -5.95 -12.54 0.07
N LYS A 6 -4.72 -12.27 -0.37
CA LYS A 6 -3.56 -13.14 -0.21
C LYS A 6 -2.45 -12.38 0.51
N LYS A 7 -2.16 -12.80 1.74
CA LYS A 7 -1.07 -12.24 2.54
C LYS A 7 0.29 -12.63 1.96
N THR A 8 1.25 -11.74 2.10
CA THR A 8 2.65 -12.00 1.81
C THR A 8 3.33 -12.64 3.02
N THR A 9 4.39 -13.41 2.77
CA THR A 9 5.21 -14.03 3.82
C THR A 9 6.70 -13.83 3.51
N GLY A 10 7.56 -13.93 4.52
CA GLY A 10 9.00 -13.70 4.34
C GLY A 10 9.37 -12.21 4.19
N PHE A 11 10.52 -11.95 3.57
CA PHE A 11 11.14 -10.62 3.57
C PHE A 11 10.32 -9.55 2.83
N ILE A 12 9.61 -9.92 1.76
CA ILE A 12 8.68 -9.05 1.03
C ILE A 12 7.58 -8.47 1.94
N GLY A 13 7.24 -9.16 3.04
CA GLY A 13 6.28 -8.71 4.05
C GLY A 13 6.66 -7.40 4.75
N ASN A 14 7.92 -6.97 4.66
CA ASN A 14 8.34 -5.64 5.14
C ASN A 14 7.84 -4.49 4.25
N PHE A 15 7.47 -4.78 3.00
CA PHE A 15 7.10 -3.79 1.99
C PHE A 15 5.67 -3.98 1.48
N VAL A 16 5.21 -5.22 1.37
CA VAL A 16 3.87 -5.58 0.89
C VAL A 16 3.09 -6.18 2.03
N GLN A 17 1.90 -5.66 2.30
CA GLN A 17 0.98 -6.20 3.30
C GLN A 17 0.21 -7.40 2.74
N CYS A 18 -0.39 -7.23 1.58
CA CYS A 18 -1.16 -8.26 0.90
C CYS A 18 -1.42 -7.90 -0.56
N PHE A 19 -1.84 -8.90 -1.32
CA PHE A 19 -2.53 -8.73 -2.58
C PHE A 19 -4.02 -8.91 -2.32
N TRP A 20 -4.86 -8.11 -2.97
CA TRP A 20 -6.30 -8.25 -2.83
C TRP A 20 -7.02 -8.08 -4.16
N GLU A 21 -8.18 -8.71 -4.22
CA GLU A 21 -9.09 -8.67 -5.34
C GLU A 21 -10.47 -8.28 -4.84
N TYR A 22 -11.12 -7.41 -5.60
CA TYR A 22 -12.50 -7.05 -5.38
C TYR A 22 -13.30 -7.22 -6.67
N THR A 23 -14.44 -7.89 -6.59
CA THR A 23 -15.35 -8.09 -7.74
C THR A 23 -16.71 -7.50 -7.44
N ASN A 24 -17.18 -6.67 -8.36
CA ASN A 24 -18.51 -6.09 -8.38
C ASN A 24 -19.20 -6.43 -9.71
N ALA A 25 -20.13 -7.39 -9.68
CA ALA A 25 -20.79 -7.88 -10.88
C ALA A 25 -22.01 -7.03 -11.26
N ASP A 26 -22.92 -6.80 -10.31
CA ASP A 26 -24.33 -6.59 -10.69
C ASP A 26 -24.83 -5.14 -10.64
N GLN A 27 -24.19 -4.24 -9.88
CA GLN A 27 -24.69 -2.87 -9.71
C GLN A 27 -23.59 -1.86 -9.39
N VAL A 28 -23.83 -0.58 -9.71
CA VAL A 28 -23.01 0.52 -9.22
C VAL A 28 -23.03 0.54 -7.69
N THR A 29 -21.86 0.60 -7.08
CA THR A 29 -21.71 0.54 -5.62
C THR A 29 -20.89 1.70 -5.10
N GLU A 30 -21.40 2.36 -4.07
CA GLU A 30 -20.63 3.33 -3.30
C GLU A 30 -19.87 2.63 -2.17
N HIS A 31 -18.58 2.92 -2.06
CA HIS A 31 -17.71 2.41 -1.02
C HIS A 31 -16.96 3.55 -0.35
N THR A 32 -16.88 3.51 0.98
CA THR A 32 -16.03 4.43 1.74
C THR A 32 -14.72 3.74 2.06
N ILE A 33 -13.61 4.26 1.52
CA ILE A 33 -12.27 3.85 1.89
C ILE A 33 -11.89 4.61 3.16
N LEU A 34 -11.56 3.88 4.23
CA LEU A 34 -11.06 4.44 5.47
C LEU A 34 -9.53 4.53 5.46
N PRO A 35 -8.93 5.56 6.10
CA PRO A 35 -7.50 5.63 6.35
C PRO A 35 -6.98 4.38 7.07
N ASP A 36 -6.06 3.65 6.44
CA ASP A 36 -5.51 2.41 6.99
C ASP A 36 -3.99 2.41 7.13
N GLY A 37 -3.32 3.47 6.68
CA GLY A 37 -1.87 3.63 6.79
C GLY A 37 -1.08 2.87 5.71
N TYR A 38 -1.75 2.46 4.63
CA TYR A 38 -1.11 1.86 3.47
C TYR A 38 -1.30 2.74 2.22
N PHE A 39 -0.72 2.29 1.11
CA PHE A 39 -1.04 2.78 -0.22
C PHE A 39 -1.14 1.60 -1.17
N ASP A 40 -1.93 1.73 -2.23
CA ASP A 40 -2.28 0.62 -3.11
C ASP A 40 -1.83 0.91 -4.56
N LEU A 41 -1.26 -0.10 -5.22
CA LEU A 41 -1.21 -0.18 -6.69
C LEU A 41 -2.48 -0.90 -7.14
N ILE A 42 -3.30 -0.25 -7.95
CA ILE A 42 -4.63 -0.73 -8.32
C ILE A 42 -4.73 -0.83 -9.83
N ALA A 43 -5.11 -2.01 -10.31
CA ALA A 43 -5.52 -2.26 -11.70
C ALA A 43 -7.02 -2.51 -11.75
N VAL A 44 -7.74 -1.71 -12.53
CA VAL A 44 -9.19 -1.79 -12.64
C VAL A 44 -9.56 -2.35 -14.00
N PHE A 45 -10.25 -3.48 -13.98
CA PHE A 45 -10.86 -4.11 -15.13
C PHE A 45 -12.36 -3.83 -15.12
N GLN A 46 -12.90 -3.42 -16.25
CA GLN A 46 -14.33 -3.28 -16.45
C GLN A 46 -14.71 -4.01 -17.74
N ASN A 47 -15.78 -4.81 -17.71
CA ASN A 47 -16.17 -5.64 -18.84
C ASN A 47 -15.01 -6.52 -19.37
N ASN A 48 -14.22 -7.07 -18.44
CA ASN A 48 -13.01 -7.86 -18.70
C ASN A 48 -11.88 -7.14 -19.45
N GLN A 49 -11.94 -5.82 -19.59
CA GLN A 49 -10.87 -5.02 -20.19
C GLN A 49 -10.20 -4.15 -19.12
N LEU A 50 -8.87 -4.10 -19.15
CA LEU A 50 -8.10 -3.18 -18.30
C LEU A 50 -8.45 -1.73 -18.68
N GLN A 51 -8.95 -0.97 -17.72
CA GLN A 51 -9.31 0.43 -17.92
C GLN A 51 -8.13 1.35 -17.54
N PHE A 52 -7.57 1.14 -16.35
CA PHE A 52 -6.44 1.93 -15.86
C PHE A 52 -5.68 1.22 -14.76
N ILE A 53 -4.43 1.64 -14.61
CA ILE A 53 -3.56 1.32 -13.47
C ILE A 53 -3.32 2.64 -12.73
N LYS A 54 -3.42 2.62 -11.40
CA LYS A 54 -3.15 3.80 -10.57
C LYS A 54 -2.40 3.44 -9.30
N LEU A 55 -1.58 4.38 -8.83
CA LEU A 55 -0.97 4.35 -7.52
C LEU A 55 -1.73 5.32 -6.61
N THR A 56 -2.25 4.84 -5.48
CA THR A 56 -2.83 5.74 -4.47
C THR A 56 -1.72 6.33 -3.61
N GLY A 57 -1.97 7.50 -3.03
CA GLY A 57 -1.25 7.89 -1.83
C GLY A 57 -1.86 7.25 -0.58
N THR A 58 -1.37 7.67 0.57
CA THR A 58 -1.99 7.36 1.86
C THR A 58 -3.15 8.32 2.10
N TRP A 59 -4.32 7.76 2.36
CA TRP A 59 -5.49 8.51 2.79
C TRP A 59 -5.37 8.87 4.27
N THR A 60 -5.63 10.14 4.59
CA THR A 60 -5.66 10.67 5.96
C THR A 60 -7.07 10.98 6.44
N ALA A 61 -8.04 11.00 5.52
CA ALA A 61 -9.47 11.11 5.76
C ALA A 61 -10.24 10.06 4.94
N PRO A 62 -11.46 9.68 5.36
CA PRO A 62 -12.33 8.82 4.56
C PRO A 62 -12.60 9.40 3.17
N VAL A 63 -12.63 8.53 2.16
CA VAL A 63 -12.97 8.92 0.78
C VAL A 63 -14.06 7.99 0.24
N ASN A 64 -15.10 8.60 -0.34
CA ASN A 64 -16.15 7.86 -1.02
C ASN A 64 -15.74 7.64 -2.47
N ILE A 65 -15.85 6.40 -2.94
CA ILE A 65 -15.61 6.01 -4.31
C ILE A 65 -16.84 5.31 -4.86
N ILE A 66 -17.05 5.48 -6.17
CA ILE A 66 -18.08 4.77 -6.92
C ILE A 66 -17.38 3.68 -7.71
N ILE A 67 -17.82 2.45 -7.53
CA ILE A 67 -17.37 1.29 -8.30
C ILE A 67 -18.49 0.91 -9.26
N PRO A 68 -18.27 1.03 -10.58
CA PRO A 68 -19.26 0.61 -11.57
C PRO A 68 -19.58 -0.88 -11.48
N GLU A 69 -20.70 -1.29 -12.07
CA GLU A 69 -20.98 -2.72 -12.32
C GLU A 69 -19.90 -3.35 -13.23
N ASN A 70 -19.89 -4.68 -13.31
CA ASN A 70 -18.95 -5.46 -14.11
C ASN A 70 -17.48 -5.07 -13.91
N THR A 71 -17.13 -4.68 -12.68
CA THR A 71 -15.80 -4.20 -12.30
C THR A 71 -15.06 -5.24 -11.48
N ARG A 72 -13.81 -5.47 -11.84
CA ARG A 72 -12.87 -6.31 -11.08
C ARG A 72 -11.61 -5.52 -10.82
N ILE A 73 -11.14 -5.57 -9.59
CA ILE A 73 -9.99 -4.80 -9.14
C ILE A 73 -8.93 -5.79 -8.67
N PHE A 74 -7.74 -5.72 -9.24
CA PHE A 74 -6.55 -6.33 -8.66
C PHE A 74 -5.73 -5.26 -8.01
N ALA A 75 -5.23 -5.53 -6.82
CA ALA A 75 -4.41 -4.56 -6.13
C ALA A 75 -3.37 -5.19 -5.21
N ILE A 76 -2.36 -4.38 -4.94
CA ILE A 76 -1.25 -4.70 -4.05
C ILE A 76 -1.22 -3.62 -3.00
N ARG A 77 -1.36 -4.02 -1.74
CA ARG A 77 -1.29 -3.13 -0.60
C ARG A 77 0.13 -3.05 -0.07
N PHE A 78 0.68 -1.84 -0.05
CA PHE A 78 2.05 -1.59 0.36
C PHE A 78 2.14 -0.88 1.70
N LYS A 79 3.10 -1.31 2.52
CA LYS A 79 3.61 -0.56 3.65
C LYS A 79 4.37 0.66 3.14
N LEU A 80 4.35 1.78 3.88
CA LEU A 80 4.95 3.04 3.39
C LEU A 80 6.43 2.92 3.02
N LEU A 81 7.18 2.00 3.65
CA LEU A 81 8.59 1.75 3.31
C LEU A 81 8.80 1.37 1.84
N ALA A 82 7.81 0.76 1.20
CA ALA A 82 7.86 0.40 -0.21
C ALA A 82 8.06 1.61 -1.14
N THR A 83 7.64 2.82 -0.77
CA THR A 83 7.77 4.00 -1.63
C THR A 83 9.23 4.29 -1.96
N GLU A 84 10.10 4.17 -0.98
CA GLU A 84 11.53 4.41 -1.13
C GLU A 84 12.25 3.25 -1.82
N TYR A 85 11.95 2.01 -1.43
CA TYR A 85 12.73 0.86 -1.87
C TYR A 85 12.21 0.20 -3.15
N LEU A 86 10.89 0.13 -3.35
CA LEU A 86 10.28 -0.48 -4.55
C LEU A 86 9.97 0.57 -5.62
N PHE A 87 9.44 1.73 -5.24
CA PHE A 87 9.03 2.76 -6.20
C PHE A 87 10.07 3.87 -6.40
N ARG A 88 11.05 4.00 -5.50
CA ARG A 88 12.10 5.03 -5.51
C ARG A 88 11.56 6.46 -5.69
N GLN A 89 10.41 6.73 -5.08
CA GLN A 89 9.74 8.02 -5.15
C GLN A 89 9.00 8.32 -3.85
N GLU A 90 8.78 9.60 -3.60
CA GLU A 90 7.85 10.04 -2.58
C GLU A 90 6.40 9.81 -3.01
N ILE A 91 5.49 9.75 -2.02
CA ILE A 91 4.04 9.75 -2.25
C ILE A 91 3.32 10.93 -1.58
N LYS A 92 4.05 11.89 -0.98
CA LYS A 92 3.48 13.13 -0.43
C LYS A 92 2.73 13.94 -1.50
N SER A 93 3.20 13.90 -2.75
CA SER A 93 2.60 14.57 -3.90
C SER A 93 1.25 13.98 -4.29
N ILE A 94 1.00 12.73 -3.89
CA ILE A 94 -0.25 12.02 -4.13
C ILE A 94 -1.00 11.71 -2.82
N ARG A 95 -0.62 12.35 -1.70
CA ARG A 95 -1.35 12.22 -0.42
C ARG A 95 -2.81 12.59 -0.62
N ASP A 96 -3.71 11.79 -0.06
CA ASP A 96 -5.17 11.97 -0.21
C ASP A 96 -5.64 12.02 -1.67
N THR A 97 -4.89 11.41 -2.60
CA THR A 97 -5.25 11.30 -4.01
C THR A 97 -4.69 10.00 -4.62
N ALA A 98 -4.79 9.87 -5.94
CA ALA A 98 -4.13 8.83 -6.70
C ALA A 98 -3.56 9.39 -8.00
N ARG A 99 -2.54 8.74 -8.54
CA ARG A 99 -1.92 9.06 -9.81
C ARG A 99 -2.06 7.90 -10.78
N ALA A 100 -2.54 8.18 -11.98
CA ALA A 100 -2.55 7.21 -13.08
C ALA A 100 -1.11 6.80 -13.43
N LEU A 101 -0.90 5.52 -13.69
CA LEU A 101 0.37 4.97 -14.14
C LEU A 101 0.28 4.58 -15.63
N PRO A 102 1.42 4.49 -16.32
CA PRO A 102 1.48 3.94 -17.66
C PRO A 102 0.82 2.56 -17.76
N ALA A 103 0.17 2.27 -18.89
CA ALA A 103 -0.51 0.99 -19.09
C ALA A 103 0.47 -0.21 -19.04
N ASP A 104 1.74 0.00 -19.37
CA ASP A 104 2.80 -1.00 -19.35
C ASP A 104 3.51 -1.15 -17.99
N PHE A 105 3.06 -0.42 -16.97
CA PHE A 105 3.64 -0.48 -15.63
C PHE A 105 3.59 -1.91 -15.08
N TRP A 106 4.77 -2.49 -14.83
CA TRP A 106 4.97 -3.88 -14.40
C TRP A 106 4.26 -4.93 -15.27
N GLN A 107 4.03 -4.62 -16.55
CA GLN A 107 3.37 -5.51 -17.50
C GLN A 107 1.96 -5.97 -17.03
N ILE A 108 1.28 -5.18 -16.20
CA ILE A 108 -0.03 -5.52 -15.64
C ILE A 108 -1.12 -5.65 -16.71
N GLN A 109 -0.99 -4.94 -17.83
CA GLN A 109 -1.87 -5.06 -18.99
C GLN A 109 -1.85 -6.45 -19.66
N THR A 110 -0.91 -7.32 -19.29
CA THR A 110 -0.85 -8.69 -19.83
C THR A 110 -1.81 -9.65 -19.13
N TYR A 111 -2.36 -9.29 -17.96
CA TYR A 111 -3.31 -10.12 -17.21
C TYR A 111 -4.75 -9.88 -17.65
N GLN A 112 -5.54 -10.93 -17.61
CA GLN A 112 -7.00 -10.88 -17.73
C GLN A 112 -7.66 -10.68 -16.36
N SER A 113 -8.89 -10.18 -16.36
CA SER A 113 -9.67 -9.90 -15.14
C SER A 113 -9.92 -11.12 -14.23
N HIS A 114 -9.71 -12.34 -14.71
CA HIS A 114 -9.88 -13.58 -13.92
C HIS A 114 -8.56 -14.21 -13.47
N GLU A 115 -7.41 -13.62 -13.79
CA GLU A 115 -6.08 -14.19 -13.55
C GLU A 115 -5.41 -13.69 -12.25
N PHE A 116 -6.19 -13.35 -11.22
CA PHE A 116 -5.64 -12.80 -9.98
C PHE A 116 -4.56 -13.70 -9.34
N ASP A 117 -4.75 -15.03 -9.37
CA ASP A 117 -3.78 -15.96 -8.77
C ASP A 117 -2.44 -15.96 -9.51
N ARG A 118 -2.47 -15.81 -10.85
CA ARG A 118 -1.27 -15.64 -11.69
C ARG A 118 -0.62 -14.29 -11.45
N PHE A 119 -1.41 -13.22 -11.40
CA PHE A 119 -0.94 -11.88 -11.04
C PHE A 119 -0.18 -11.88 -9.71
N VAL A 120 -0.73 -12.52 -8.68
CA VAL A 120 -0.07 -12.64 -7.36
C VAL A 120 1.26 -13.36 -7.47
N ALA A 121 1.32 -14.49 -8.18
CA ALA A 121 2.54 -15.28 -8.32
C ALA A 121 3.64 -14.52 -9.08
N ASP A 122 3.30 -14.00 -10.26
CA ASP A 122 4.23 -13.32 -11.17
C ASP A 122 4.75 -12.01 -10.55
N VAL A 123 3.86 -11.21 -9.93
CA VAL A 123 4.27 -9.97 -9.28
C VAL A 123 5.05 -10.23 -7.99
N SER A 124 4.70 -11.24 -7.19
CA SER A 124 5.51 -11.61 -6.02
C SER A 124 6.92 -11.99 -6.43
N PHE A 125 7.06 -12.79 -7.49
CA PHE A 125 8.37 -13.16 -8.04
C PHE A 125 9.16 -11.92 -8.50
N HIS A 126 8.51 -11.00 -9.23
CA HIS A 126 9.13 -9.75 -9.67
C HIS A 126 9.61 -8.92 -8.48
N LEU A 127 8.79 -8.75 -7.44
CA LEU A 127 9.12 -7.99 -6.25
C LEU A 127 10.27 -8.63 -5.46
N ASP A 128 10.26 -9.94 -5.26
CA ASP A 128 11.35 -10.67 -4.62
C ASP A 128 12.66 -10.52 -5.39
N HIS A 129 12.61 -10.58 -6.72
CA HIS A 129 13.78 -10.34 -7.56
C HIS A 129 14.29 -8.91 -7.37
N CYS A 130 13.42 -7.90 -7.42
CA CYS A 130 13.79 -6.51 -7.17
C CYS A 130 14.44 -6.31 -5.79
N LEU A 131 13.88 -6.94 -4.74
CA LEU A 131 14.40 -6.84 -3.38
C LEU A 131 15.79 -7.48 -3.22
N LYS A 132 16.07 -8.60 -3.90
CA LYS A 132 17.39 -9.25 -3.89
C LYS A 132 18.49 -8.40 -4.51
N HIS A 133 18.14 -7.52 -5.44
CA HIS A 133 19.07 -6.63 -6.13
C HIS A 133 19.12 -5.21 -5.56
N LEU A 134 18.38 -4.94 -4.48
CA LEU A 134 18.51 -3.65 -3.79
C LEU A 134 19.89 -3.55 -3.12
N ARG A 135 20.50 -2.37 -3.24
CA ARG A 135 21.60 -1.98 -2.35
C ARG A 135 21.08 -1.98 -0.91
N GLU A 136 22.00 -2.16 0.05
CA GLU A 136 21.70 -2.31 1.48
C GLU A 136 20.48 -1.49 1.95
N ILE A 137 19.52 -2.18 2.53
CA ILE A 137 18.33 -1.58 3.14
C ILE A 137 18.71 -1.06 4.52
N ASP A 138 18.29 0.15 4.88
CA ASP A 138 18.56 0.71 6.21
C ASP A 138 17.73 -0.06 7.24
N ASN A 139 18.40 -0.92 8.01
CA ASN A 139 17.76 -1.76 9.02
C ASN A 139 16.95 -0.95 10.06
N ARG A 140 17.34 0.30 10.34
CA ARG A 140 16.59 1.17 11.26
C ARG A 140 15.22 1.53 10.70
N LYS A 141 15.08 1.65 9.38
CA LYS A 141 13.78 1.88 8.74
C LYS A 141 12.92 0.62 8.75
N LEU A 142 13.52 -0.55 8.52
CA LEU A 142 12.81 -1.83 8.67
C LEU A 142 12.25 -1.97 10.08
N GLU A 143 13.09 -1.72 11.10
CA GLU A 143 12.67 -1.75 12.50
C GLU A 143 11.60 -0.71 12.82
N LEU A 144 11.75 0.53 12.35
CA LEU A 144 10.76 1.60 12.50
C LEU A 144 9.38 1.18 11.99
N PHE A 145 9.30 0.64 10.77
CA PHE A 145 8.02 0.22 10.21
C PHE A 145 7.50 -1.08 10.84
N ALA A 146 8.36 -2.00 11.26
CA ALA A 146 7.95 -3.16 12.04
C ALA A 146 7.27 -2.74 13.34
N LEU A 147 7.92 -1.88 14.14
CA LEU A 147 7.38 -1.36 15.40
C LEU A 147 6.02 -0.67 15.22
N ILE A 148 5.85 0.11 14.15
CA ILE A 148 4.59 0.83 13.86
C ILE A 148 3.47 -0.14 13.46
N TYR A 149 3.72 -1.02 12.47
CA TYR A 149 2.66 -1.89 11.93
C TYR A 149 2.33 -3.07 12.85
N GLU A 150 3.28 -3.54 13.65
CA GLU A 150 3.04 -4.55 14.71
C GLU A 150 2.43 -3.92 15.96
N GLN A 151 2.29 -2.58 15.99
CA GLN A 151 1.73 -1.81 17.11
C GLN A 151 2.38 -2.13 18.46
N ARG A 152 3.69 -2.40 18.45
CA ARG A 152 4.45 -2.72 19.68
C ARG A 152 4.79 -1.50 20.52
N VAL A 153 4.46 -0.29 20.05
CA VAL A 153 4.97 0.97 20.59
C VAL A 153 3.94 2.08 20.51
N ASP A 154 3.79 2.83 21.60
CA ASP A 154 2.69 3.79 21.75
C ASP A 154 3.08 5.26 21.58
N SER A 155 4.37 5.58 21.47
CA SER A 155 4.80 6.97 21.35
C SER A 155 5.93 7.17 20.34
N VAL A 156 6.00 8.39 19.80
CA VAL A 156 7.11 8.82 18.94
C VAL A 156 8.45 8.73 19.67
N ALA A 157 8.48 9.01 20.98
CA ALA A 157 9.70 8.98 21.79
C ALA A 157 10.24 7.55 21.93
N GLU A 158 9.37 6.60 22.29
CA GLU A 158 9.77 5.21 22.45
C GLU A 158 10.23 4.58 21.13
N ILE A 159 9.59 4.94 20.01
CA ILE A 159 10.07 4.55 18.67
C ILE A 159 11.47 5.13 18.40
N ALA A 160 11.66 6.42 18.69
CA ALA A 160 12.94 7.11 18.45
C ALA A 160 14.10 6.48 19.23
N ASP A 161 13.86 6.10 20.47
CA ASP A 161 14.85 5.46 21.35
C ASP A 161 15.25 4.07 20.83
N ARG A 162 14.29 3.29 20.29
CA ARG A 162 14.56 1.93 19.78
C ARG A 162 15.31 1.92 18.45
N VAL A 163 14.92 2.76 17.49
CA VAL A 163 15.45 2.70 16.11
C VAL A 163 16.70 3.56 15.89
N PHE A 164 17.23 4.17 16.96
CA PHE A 164 18.38 5.07 16.91
C PHE A 164 18.21 6.25 15.93
N TRP A 165 16.98 6.72 15.73
CA TRP A 165 16.67 7.98 15.05
C TRP A 165 15.97 8.92 16.03
N SER A 166 16.47 10.15 16.13
CA SER A 166 15.74 11.20 16.84
C SER A 166 14.36 11.44 16.22
N SER A 167 13.40 11.87 17.05
CA SER A 167 12.07 12.29 16.60
C SER A 167 12.13 13.30 15.45
N ARG A 168 13.15 14.17 15.41
CA ARG A 168 13.37 15.13 14.32
C ARG A 168 13.76 14.44 13.00
N GLN A 169 14.64 13.45 13.05
CA GLN A 169 15.03 12.66 11.87
C GLN A 169 13.83 11.89 11.32
N ILE A 170 13.07 11.21 12.18
CA ILE A 170 11.87 10.47 11.76
C ILE A 170 10.86 11.42 11.12
N ASN A 171 10.52 12.54 11.77
CA ASN A 171 9.55 13.48 11.21
C ASN A 171 10.05 14.13 9.92
N ARG A 172 11.35 14.42 9.77
CA ARG A 172 11.90 14.92 8.51
C ARG A 172 11.72 13.89 7.39
N TYR A 173 12.02 12.62 7.65
CA TYR A 173 11.81 11.53 6.71
C TYR A 173 10.32 11.41 6.31
N PHE A 174 9.44 11.33 7.30
CA PHE A 174 7.99 11.19 7.10
C PHE A 174 7.38 12.35 6.31
N ASN A 175 7.74 13.60 6.64
CA ASN A 175 7.26 14.76 5.88
C ASN A 175 7.81 14.80 4.45
N ALA A 176 9.08 14.41 4.25
CA ALA A 176 9.69 14.40 2.93
C ALA A 176 9.12 13.32 2.00
N GLN A 177 8.81 12.13 2.54
CA GLN A 177 8.33 10.97 1.78
C GLN A 177 6.81 10.89 1.67
N PHE A 178 6.08 11.18 2.75
CA PHE A 178 4.65 10.91 2.86
C PHE A 178 3.80 12.17 3.08
N GLY A 179 4.43 13.28 3.47
CA GLY A 179 3.74 14.57 3.60
C GLY A 179 2.97 14.74 4.89
N PHE A 180 3.28 13.96 5.93
CA PHE A 180 2.70 14.07 7.26
C PHE A 180 3.71 13.66 8.34
N PRO A 181 3.55 14.10 9.60
CA PRO A 181 4.40 13.66 10.71
C PRO A 181 4.06 12.24 11.18
N LEU A 182 5.02 11.58 11.86
CA LEU A 182 4.82 10.23 12.41
C LEU A 182 3.61 10.15 13.35
N LYS A 183 3.35 11.20 14.14
CA LYS A 183 2.21 11.23 15.07
C LYS A 183 0.86 11.05 14.36
N LEU A 184 0.68 11.64 13.18
CA LEU A 184 -0.54 11.46 12.40
C LEU A 184 -0.64 10.02 11.89
N PHE A 185 0.48 9.47 11.43
CA PHE A 185 0.54 8.09 10.95
C PHE A 185 0.17 7.06 12.03
N LEU A 186 0.73 7.21 13.24
CA LEU A 186 0.40 6.35 14.38
C LEU A 186 -1.10 6.40 14.70
N LYS A 187 -1.74 7.57 14.60
CA LYS A 187 -3.19 7.69 14.80
C LYS A 187 -3.97 6.90 13.75
N ILE A 188 -3.59 7.01 12.47
CA ILE A 188 -4.26 6.30 11.36
C ILE A 188 -4.16 4.79 11.55
N VAL A 189 -2.96 4.26 11.79
CA VAL A 189 -2.72 2.81 11.94
C VAL A 189 -3.49 2.24 13.14
N ARG A 190 -3.61 2.99 14.25
CA ARG A 190 -4.40 2.55 15.42
C ARG A 190 -5.89 2.54 15.17
N CYS A 191 -6.42 3.56 14.50
CA CYS A 191 -7.84 3.61 14.17
C CYS A 191 -8.24 2.40 13.33
N GLN A 192 -7.41 2.01 12.35
CA GLN A 192 -7.66 0.81 11.53
C GLN A 192 -7.91 -0.46 12.37
N THR A 193 -7.14 -0.69 13.43
CA THR A 193 -7.30 -1.88 14.26
C THR A 193 -8.55 -1.86 15.13
N THR A 194 -8.99 -0.69 15.57
CA THR A 194 -10.24 -0.56 16.34
C THR A 194 -11.49 -0.87 15.48
N TYR A 195 -11.40 -0.71 14.16
CA TYR A 195 -12.49 -1.04 13.23
C TYR A 195 -12.44 -2.47 12.69
N LYS A 196 -11.47 -3.31 13.12
CA LYS A 196 -11.37 -4.72 12.73
C LYS A 196 -12.17 -5.67 13.63
N ASP A 197 -12.95 -5.13 14.56
CA ASP A 197 -13.95 -5.83 15.39
C ASP A 197 -15.35 -5.68 14.79
#